data_AF-A0A660VRP3-F1
#
_entry.id   AF-A0A660VRP3-F1
#
_cell.length_a   1.000
_cell.length_b   1.000
_cell.length_c   1.000
_cell.angle_alpha   90.00
_cell.angle_beta   90.00
_cell.angle_gamma   90.00
#
_symmetry.space_group_name_H-M   'P 1'
#
loop_
_entity.id
_entity.type
_entity.pdbx_description
1 polymer ?
#
loop_
_entity_poly.entity_id
_entity_poly.type
_entity_poly.pdbx_seq_one_letter_code
_entity_poly.pdbx_strand_id
1 'polypeptide(L)'
;MTDFLLGLSGGEAARGRLTFLHGAPSELVLLAAVAALAVGWLSYRRFTGRLPRWGRYLLAFLRAAALMLVFACVLGPRWSYPRRLDRKAVFAVLLDASDSMKRRDANYSPEQAAALCYAGGLTRSPSAAPPPSALSRLKELTRSELAADILRKPPLSLLSALAREYDVKLYRFAGKLVPAKSGKDPSPGVTALGSALREVLAGNAAAGLAGVLVVSDGRHNFGPHPVPAARYSASLGVPVFTVGLGGLLPPVDASLEPPDYKEVVFKGDELTVSTVVRASGCEGGKAEVVLSKNGKRAASRAVTLPAAGKTLPLSFKLKLDSPGEYRFALRLSPLEDEAVLENNERRFRVKVIEDKIRVLAVFGAPTWEYRYLKHALMRDSTMDCCVLLERPDGTWFYEGARKPARFPADMEEMLAYDVVIMADPSLEGFVDADARNLLERFVGEGGGGFIYVCGEHNGLGALVGTPLERLLPVRLAPLPAGRRRTAPFRPLLTPEGRKHPVFRFASSDAENRRIWDSLPPFFWFYPVSGLKPGAEVLMVHPAEGPDGGYPL
;
A
#
# COMPACT_ATOMS: atom_id res chain seq x y z
N MET A 1 -15.16 63.49 -33.17
CA MET A 1 -16.28 64.17 -32.48
C MET A 1 -17.41 63.19 -32.15
N THR A 2 -17.74 62.25 -33.05
CA THR A 2 -18.70 61.15 -32.83
C THR A 2 -18.30 60.21 -31.68
N ASP A 3 -17.02 59.85 -31.58
CA ASP A 3 -16.47 59.03 -30.47
C ASP A 3 -16.77 59.66 -29.09
N PHE A 4 -16.56 60.97 -28.93
CA PHE A 4 -16.80 61.70 -27.66
C PHE A 4 -18.29 61.76 -27.28
N LEU A 5 -19.19 61.95 -28.25
CA LEU A 5 -20.64 62.01 -27.99
C LEU A 5 -21.24 60.65 -27.60
N LEU A 6 -20.60 59.54 -28.01
CA LEU A 6 -21.06 58.18 -27.72
C LEU A 6 -20.31 57.52 -26.55
N GLY A 7 -19.36 58.23 -25.92
CA GLY A 7 -18.51 57.68 -24.85
C GLY A 7 -17.57 56.57 -25.33
N LEU A 8 -17.22 56.56 -26.62
CA LEU A 8 -16.36 55.56 -27.26
C LEU A 8 -14.95 56.14 -27.46
N SER A 9 -13.92 55.29 -27.46
CA SER A 9 -12.52 55.74 -27.58
C SER A 9 -11.84 55.12 -28.80
N GLY A 10 -11.08 55.90 -29.57
CA GLY A 10 -10.11 55.38 -30.54
C GLY A 10 -10.68 54.76 -31.81
N GLY A 11 -11.58 55.46 -32.53
CA GLY A 11 -12.06 55.00 -33.84
C GLY A 11 -13.04 53.83 -33.78
N GLU A 12 -13.50 53.46 -32.58
CA GLU A 12 -14.54 52.45 -32.36
C GLU A 12 -15.88 52.86 -32.99
N ALA A 13 -16.20 54.16 -33.07
CA ALA A 13 -17.37 54.62 -33.81
C ALA A 13 -17.25 54.45 -35.34
N ALA A 14 -16.07 54.19 -35.90
CA ALA A 14 -15.94 53.93 -37.34
C ALA A 14 -16.27 52.47 -37.73
N ARG A 15 -16.28 51.54 -36.75
CA ARG A 15 -16.50 50.10 -36.98
C ARG A 15 -17.87 49.60 -36.53
N GLY A 16 -18.66 50.43 -35.86
CA GLY A 16 -20.02 50.09 -35.47
C GLY A 16 -21.00 50.14 -36.64
N ARG A 17 -22.10 49.42 -36.50
CA ARG A 17 -23.27 49.57 -37.38
C ARG A 17 -24.45 50.02 -36.54
N LEU A 18 -25.19 50.99 -37.07
CA LEU A 18 -26.50 51.35 -36.54
C LEU A 18 -27.46 50.21 -36.84
N THR A 19 -27.97 49.57 -35.80
CA THR A 19 -29.00 48.52 -35.89
C THR A 19 -30.24 49.00 -35.15
N PHE A 20 -31.42 48.59 -35.61
CA PHE A 20 -32.69 48.89 -34.95
C PHE A 20 -33.16 47.64 -34.22
N LEU A 21 -33.68 47.80 -33.00
CA LEU A 21 -34.09 46.68 -32.17
C LEU A 21 -35.22 45.87 -32.82
N HIS A 22 -36.13 46.58 -33.47
CA HIS A 22 -37.23 46.03 -34.23
C HIS A 22 -36.90 46.28 -35.71
N GLY A 23 -36.68 45.20 -36.47
CA GLY A 23 -36.51 45.29 -37.91
C GLY A 23 -37.82 45.77 -38.54
N ALA A 24 -37.98 47.07 -38.73
CA ALA A 24 -39.13 47.62 -39.42
C ALA A 24 -38.89 47.47 -40.93
N PRO A 25 -39.78 46.79 -41.69
CA PRO A 25 -39.74 46.85 -43.14
C PRO A 25 -39.83 48.31 -43.59
N SER A 26 -39.14 48.67 -44.67
CA SER A 26 -39.07 50.04 -45.20
C SER A 26 -40.45 50.67 -45.44
N GLU A 27 -41.44 49.83 -45.73
CA GLU A 27 -42.86 50.19 -45.88
C GLU A 27 -43.48 50.79 -44.61
N LEU A 28 -43.19 50.23 -43.43
CA LEU A 28 -43.71 50.74 -42.15
C LEU A 28 -43.11 52.10 -41.79
N VAL A 29 -41.84 52.32 -42.15
CA VAL A 29 -41.16 53.62 -41.97
C VAL A 29 -41.76 54.67 -42.91
N LEU A 30 -42.03 54.31 -44.16
CA LEU A 30 -42.68 55.19 -45.13
C LEU A 30 -44.10 55.55 -44.69
N LEU A 31 -44.87 54.57 -44.22
CA LEU A 31 -46.23 54.77 -43.72
C LEU A 31 -46.25 55.71 -42.51
N ALA A 32 -45.32 55.54 -41.56
CA ALA A 32 -45.19 56.42 -40.40
C ALA A 32 -44.82 57.86 -40.79
N ALA A 33 -43.91 58.02 -41.76
CA ALA A 33 -43.53 59.34 -42.28
C ALA A 33 -44.72 60.05 -42.97
N VAL A 34 -45.47 59.32 -43.80
CA VAL A 34 -46.69 59.83 -44.45
C VAL A 34 -47.75 60.17 -43.40
N ALA A 35 -47.95 59.33 -42.39
CA ALA A 35 -48.89 59.59 -41.30
C ALA A 35 -48.49 60.83 -40.47
N ALA A 36 -47.20 61.01 -40.16
CA ALA A 36 -46.70 62.19 -39.45
C ALA A 36 -46.92 63.49 -40.25
N LEU A 37 -46.66 63.45 -41.56
CA LEU A 37 -46.93 64.58 -42.47
C LEU A 37 -48.43 64.86 -42.60
N ALA A 38 -49.25 63.82 -42.74
CA ALA A 38 -50.70 63.94 -42.81
C ALA A 38 -51.29 64.52 -41.52
N VAL A 39 -50.86 64.04 -40.35
CA VAL A 39 -51.27 64.57 -39.04
C VAL A 39 -50.82 66.03 -38.87
N GLY A 40 -49.58 66.36 -39.25
CA GLY A 40 -49.08 67.74 -39.24
C GLY A 40 -49.92 68.67 -40.13
N TRP A 41 -50.26 68.22 -41.33
CA TRP A 41 -51.05 68.98 -42.30
C TRP A 41 -52.53 69.13 -41.88
N LEU A 42 -53.18 68.04 -41.48
CA LEU A 42 -54.58 68.05 -41.00
C LEU A 42 -54.74 68.88 -39.72
N SER A 43 -53.78 68.79 -38.80
CA SER A 43 -53.79 69.57 -37.57
C SER A 43 -53.73 71.07 -37.83
N TYR A 44 -53.06 71.51 -38.90
CA TYR A 44 -52.96 72.94 -39.24
C TYR A 44 -54.00 73.42 -40.26
N ARG A 45 -54.64 72.50 -40.99
CA ARG A 45 -55.82 72.81 -41.83
C ARG A 45 -57.05 73.20 -41.03
N ARG A 46 -57.23 72.65 -39.82
CA ARG A 46 -58.35 72.96 -38.92
C ARG A 46 -58.07 74.12 -37.95
N PHE A 47 -56.90 74.77 -38.04
CA PHE A 47 -56.51 75.82 -37.10
C PHE A 47 -57.13 77.18 -37.47
N THR A 48 -58.10 77.64 -36.68
CA THR A 48 -58.90 78.87 -36.88
C THR A 48 -58.25 80.15 -36.32
N GLY A 49 -56.93 80.14 -36.06
CA GLY A 49 -56.19 81.30 -35.54
C GLY A 49 -55.58 82.23 -36.60
N ARG A 50 -55.44 83.53 -36.26
CA ARG A 50 -54.72 84.57 -37.04
C ARG A 50 -53.20 84.36 -36.99
N LEU A 51 -52.70 83.34 -37.69
CA LEU A 51 -51.26 83.12 -37.91
C LEU A 51 -50.92 83.30 -39.39
N PRO A 52 -49.81 83.98 -39.73
CA PRO A 52 -49.34 84.11 -41.10
C PRO A 52 -48.98 82.73 -41.69
N ARG A 53 -49.10 82.59 -43.02
CA ARG A 53 -48.99 81.29 -43.72
C ARG A 53 -47.68 80.55 -43.44
N TRP A 54 -46.55 81.27 -43.29
CA TRP A 54 -45.24 80.68 -42.99
C TRP A 54 -45.19 80.02 -41.60
N GLY A 55 -45.83 80.63 -40.59
CA GLY A 55 -45.86 80.09 -39.23
C GLY A 55 -46.63 78.78 -39.13
N ARG A 56 -47.67 78.61 -39.96
CA ARG A 56 -48.43 77.34 -40.04
C ARG A 56 -47.59 76.20 -40.63
N TYR A 57 -46.82 76.48 -41.68
CA TYR A 57 -45.91 75.49 -42.27
C TYR A 57 -44.76 75.14 -41.31
N LEU A 58 -44.20 76.12 -40.60
CA LEU A 58 -43.16 75.88 -39.61
C LEU A 58 -43.63 74.99 -38.46
N LEU A 59 -44.83 75.26 -37.91
CA LEU A 59 -45.39 74.46 -36.82
C LEU A 59 -45.82 73.05 -37.28
N ALA A 60 -46.35 72.92 -38.50
CA ALA A 60 -46.64 71.61 -39.10
C ALA A 60 -45.36 70.79 -39.29
N PHE A 61 -44.29 71.42 -39.77
CA PHE A 61 -42.96 70.80 -39.90
C PHE A 61 -42.40 70.37 -38.54
N LEU A 62 -42.42 71.26 -37.54
CA LEU A 62 -41.94 70.94 -36.19
C LEU A 62 -42.73 69.79 -35.55
N ARG A 63 -44.04 69.72 -35.77
CA ARG A 63 -44.88 68.61 -35.28
C ARG A 63 -44.59 67.30 -36.02
N ALA A 64 -44.44 67.34 -37.34
CA ALA A 64 -44.04 66.16 -38.11
C ALA A 64 -42.64 65.68 -37.70
N ALA A 65 -41.69 66.59 -37.49
CA ALA A 65 -40.34 66.30 -37.01
C ALA A 65 -40.36 65.69 -35.60
N ALA A 66 -41.18 66.21 -34.69
CA ALA A 66 -41.35 65.64 -33.35
C ALA A 66 -41.93 64.22 -33.40
N LEU A 67 -42.96 63.98 -34.22
CA LEU A 67 -43.53 62.64 -34.41
C LEU A 67 -42.53 61.66 -35.03
N MET A 68 -41.74 62.10 -36.02
CA MET A 68 -40.67 61.31 -36.61
C MET A 68 -39.56 60.98 -35.62
N LEU A 69 -39.22 61.91 -34.71
CA LEU A 69 -38.25 61.68 -33.66
C LEU A 69 -38.75 60.66 -32.63
N VAL A 70 -40.02 60.75 -32.21
CA VAL A 70 -40.66 59.74 -31.35
C VAL A 70 -40.66 58.37 -32.04
N PHE A 71 -41.03 58.31 -33.32
CA PHE A 71 -41.01 57.07 -34.10
C PHE A 71 -39.59 56.47 -34.19
N ALA A 72 -38.57 57.30 -34.42
CA ALA A 72 -37.18 56.87 -34.41
C ALA A 72 -36.75 56.33 -33.03
N CYS A 73 -37.18 56.95 -31.93
CA CYS A 73 -36.92 56.44 -30.59
C CYS A 73 -37.59 55.07 -30.33
N VAL A 74 -38.82 54.87 -30.82
CA VAL A 74 -39.56 53.59 -30.70
C VAL A 74 -38.87 52.46 -31.46
N LEU A 75 -38.28 52.74 -32.62
CA LEU A 75 -37.48 51.76 -33.36
C LEU A 75 -36.23 51.29 -32.59
N GLY A 76 -35.85 52.01 -31.53
CA GLY A 76 -34.77 51.64 -30.64
C GLY A 76 -33.43 51.55 -31.37
N PRO A 77 -32.91 52.66 -31.93
CA PRO A 77 -31.60 52.70 -32.57
C PRO A 77 -30.54 52.28 -31.54
N ARG A 78 -29.80 51.23 -31.87
CA ARG A 78 -28.67 50.76 -31.08
C ARG A 78 -27.41 50.80 -31.93
N TRP A 79 -26.36 51.32 -31.34
CA TRP A 79 -25.03 51.27 -31.92
C TRP A 79 -24.37 49.95 -31.50
N SER A 80 -24.31 48.99 -32.42
CA SER A 80 -23.69 47.69 -32.15
C SER A 80 -22.30 47.62 -32.77
N TYR A 81 -21.30 47.18 -32.00
CA TYR A 81 -19.95 46.92 -32.49
C TYR A 81 -19.46 45.54 -31.99
N PRO A 82 -18.88 44.70 -32.86
CA PRO A 82 -18.37 43.40 -32.46
C PRO A 82 -17.10 43.57 -31.62
N ARG A 83 -17.17 43.22 -30.34
CA ARG A 83 -15.99 43.15 -29.46
C ARG A 83 -15.39 41.76 -29.57
N ARG A 84 -14.37 41.57 -30.42
CA ARG A 84 -13.55 40.35 -30.36
C ARG A 84 -12.71 40.42 -29.09
N LEU A 85 -13.13 39.71 -28.05
CA LEU A 85 -12.28 39.43 -26.91
C LEU A 85 -11.32 38.32 -27.35
N ASP A 86 -10.11 38.69 -27.80
CA ASP A 86 -9.01 37.75 -27.96
C ASP A 86 -8.59 37.25 -26.57
N ARG A 87 -9.33 36.26 -26.05
CA ARG A 87 -8.88 35.48 -24.91
C ARG A 87 -8.07 34.31 -25.46
N LYS A 88 -6.79 34.25 -25.06
CA LYS A 88 -5.96 33.07 -25.31
C LYS A 88 -6.66 31.84 -24.72
N ALA A 89 -6.65 30.74 -25.46
CA ALA A 89 -7.15 29.47 -24.94
C ALA A 89 -6.26 29.00 -23.78
N VAL A 90 -6.86 28.27 -22.83
CA VAL A 90 -6.13 27.81 -21.65
C VAL A 90 -5.31 26.58 -21.98
N PHE A 91 -4.05 26.56 -21.58
CA PHE A 91 -3.18 25.37 -21.67
C PHE A 91 -2.77 24.94 -20.26
N ALA A 92 -3.15 23.72 -19.85
CA ALA A 92 -2.86 23.25 -18.51
C ALA A 92 -1.54 22.47 -18.47
N VAL A 93 -0.70 22.74 -17.46
CA VAL A 93 0.54 22.00 -17.21
C VAL A 93 0.43 21.33 -15.84
N LEU A 94 0.49 20.01 -15.81
CA LEU A 94 0.36 19.18 -14.61
C LEU A 94 1.74 18.66 -14.21
N LEU A 95 2.19 19.07 -13.03
CA LEU A 95 3.47 18.64 -12.47
C LEU A 95 3.24 17.60 -11.39
N ASP A 96 3.82 16.43 -11.58
CA ASP A 96 3.80 15.39 -10.57
C ASP A 96 4.62 15.83 -9.35
N ALA A 97 4.01 15.74 -8.18
CA ALA A 97 4.56 16.10 -6.89
C ALA A 97 4.59 14.90 -5.93
N SER A 98 4.41 13.68 -6.44
CA SER A 98 4.52 12.44 -5.67
C SER A 98 5.95 12.20 -5.17
N ASP A 99 6.10 11.33 -4.17
CA ASP A 99 7.40 11.04 -3.56
C ASP A 99 8.41 10.41 -4.54
N SER A 100 7.96 9.75 -5.62
CA SER A 100 8.85 9.23 -6.65
C SER A 100 9.56 10.35 -7.42
N MET A 101 8.97 11.54 -7.51
CA MET A 101 9.56 12.71 -8.16
C MET A 101 10.69 13.37 -7.36
N LYS A 102 10.81 13.04 -6.07
CA LYS A 102 11.91 13.50 -5.20
C LYS A 102 13.16 12.63 -5.34
N ARG A 103 13.09 11.52 -6.10
CA ARG A 103 14.23 10.63 -6.32
C ARG A 103 15.21 11.23 -7.32
N ARG A 104 16.47 10.83 -7.16
CA ARG A 104 17.55 11.07 -8.12
C ARG A 104 17.73 9.80 -8.94
N ASP A 105 17.97 9.96 -10.24
CA ASP A 105 18.36 8.83 -11.08
C ASP A 105 19.81 9.05 -11.51
N ALA A 106 20.58 7.97 -11.46
CA ALA A 106 21.99 8.00 -11.82
C ALA A 106 22.33 7.08 -13.01
N ASN A 107 21.48 6.09 -13.29
CA ASN A 107 21.66 5.13 -14.37
C ASN A 107 20.91 5.57 -15.63
N TYR A 108 21.61 6.22 -16.55
CA TYR A 108 21.07 6.67 -17.83
C TYR A 108 21.85 6.05 -18.98
N SER A 109 21.17 5.74 -20.07
CA SER A 109 21.86 5.44 -21.33
C SER A 109 22.57 6.71 -21.86
N PRO A 110 23.67 6.58 -22.63
CA PRO A 110 24.39 7.75 -23.15
C PRO A 110 23.49 8.71 -23.96
N GLU A 111 22.60 8.15 -24.79
CA GLU A 111 21.62 8.91 -25.58
C GLU A 111 20.62 9.66 -24.70
N GLN A 112 20.12 8.99 -23.66
CA GLN A 112 19.18 9.60 -22.72
C GLN A 112 19.86 10.71 -21.91
N ALA A 113 21.08 10.48 -21.42
CA ALA A 113 21.83 11.47 -20.66
C ALA A 113 22.12 12.72 -21.49
N ALA A 114 22.47 12.55 -22.77
CA ALA A 114 22.62 13.66 -23.73
C ALA A 114 21.32 14.47 -23.88
N ALA A 115 20.19 13.80 -24.09
CA ALA A 115 18.89 14.43 -24.27
C ALA A 115 18.44 15.18 -23.00
N LEU A 116 18.60 14.59 -21.82
CA LEU A 116 18.23 15.20 -20.54
C LEU A 116 19.15 16.37 -20.18
N CYS A 117 20.45 16.27 -20.44
CA CYS A 117 21.39 17.39 -20.27
C CYS A 117 21.01 18.59 -21.14
N TYR A 118 20.63 18.35 -22.39
CA TYR A 118 20.16 19.42 -23.28
C TYR A 118 18.82 19.97 -22.82
N ALA A 119 17.82 19.12 -22.57
CA ALA A 119 16.48 19.54 -22.17
C ALA A 119 16.46 20.30 -20.84
N GLY A 120 17.28 19.88 -19.86
CA GLY A 120 17.44 20.54 -18.56
C GLY A 120 18.33 21.79 -18.59
N GLY A 121 18.89 22.17 -19.75
CA GLY A 121 19.73 23.36 -19.89
C GLY A 121 21.14 23.23 -19.32
N LEU A 122 21.62 22.00 -19.09
CA LEU A 122 22.99 21.72 -18.68
C LEU A 122 23.97 21.83 -19.85
N THR A 123 23.48 21.64 -21.08
CA THR A 123 24.24 21.87 -22.32
C THR A 123 23.50 22.83 -23.25
N ARG A 124 24.25 23.58 -24.07
CA ARG A 124 23.68 24.53 -25.04
C ARG A 124 23.28 23.90 -26.37
N SER A 125 23.82 22.72 -26.69
CA SER A 125 23.62 22.00 -27.94
C SER A 125 23.32 20.53 -27.64
N PRO A 126 22.47 19.85 -28.42
CA PRO A 126 22.29 18.41 -28.32
C PRO A 126 23.58 17.72 -28.80
N SER A 127 24.50 17.47 -27.87
CA SER A 127 25.73 16.72 -28.11
C SER A 127 25.51 15.26 -27.71
N ALA A 128 25.95 14.32 -28.55
CA ALA A 128 25.92 12.89 -28.25
C ALA A 128 26.75 12.52 -27.01
N ALA A 129 27.76 13.34 -26.68
CA ALA A 129 28.58 13.20 -25.47
C ALA A 129 28.49 14.50 -24.63
N PRO A 130 27.66 14.54 -23.57
CA PRO A 130 27.65 15.66 -22.65
C PRO A 130 28.95 15.71 -21.83
N PRO A 131 29.42 16.91 -21.44
CA PRO A 131 30.64 17.05 -20.65
C PRO A 131 30.47 16.39 -19.26
N PRO A 132 31.56 15.88 -18.64
CA PRO A 132 31.48 15.19 -17.34
C PRO A 132 30.79 16.02 -16.24
N SER A 133 31.02 17.34 -16.23
CA SER A 133 30.37 18.24 -15.26
C SER A 133 28.84 18.31 -15.43
N ALA A 134 28.33 18.24 -16.65
CA ALA A 134 26.89 18.20 -16.90
C ALA A 134 26.28 16.85 -16.47
N LEU A 135 27.00 15.75 -16.71
CA LEU A 135 26.59 14.41 -16.26
C LEU A 135 26.52 14.32 -14.73
N SER A 136 27.55 14.77 -14.02
CA SER A 136 27.55 14.81 -12.56
C SER A 136 26.37 15.65 -12.05
N ARG A 137 26.13 16.83 -12.65
CA ARG A 137 25.01 17.68 -12.26
C ARG A 137 23.65 17.03 -12.54
N LEU A 138 23.50 16.32 -13.65
CA LEU A 138 22.26 15.59 -13.96
C LEU A 138 21.93 14.54 -12.89
N LYS A 139 22.93 13.81 -12.40
CA LYS A 139 22.76 12.79 -11.34
C LYS A 139 22.38 13.38 -9.98
N GLU A 140 22.77 14.63 -9.71
CA GLU A 140 22.43 15.32 -8.46
C GLU A 140 20.98 15.84 -8.44
N LEU A 141 20.40 16.10 -9.60
CA LEU A 141 19.04 16.64 -9.72
C LEU A 141 18.00 15.57 -9.40
N THR A 142 17.01 15.95 -8.60
CA THR A 142 15.79 15.15 -8.47
C THR A 142 14.97 15.25 -9.76
N ARG A 143 14.10 14.26 -10.01
CA ARG A 143 13.17 14.31 -11.15
C ARG A 143 12.32 15.59 -11.14
N SER A 144 11.89 16.06 -9.97
CA SER A 144 11.10 17.29 -9.84
C SER A 144 11.89 18.56 -10.18
N GLU A 145 13.17 18.62 -9.84
CA GLU A 145 14.05 19.74 -10.21
C GLU A 145 14.34 19.72 -11.71
N LEU A 146 14.60 18.53 -12.28
CA LEU A 146 14.77 18.35 -13.72
C LEU A 146 13.50 18.76 -14.49
N ALA A 147 12.32 18.41 -13.98
CA ALA A 147 11.04 18.87 -14.52
C ALA A 147 10.95 20.41 -14.55
N ALA A 148 11.29 21.06 -13.43
CA ALA A 148 11.26 22.51 -13.32
C ALA A 148 12.26 23.17 -14.28
N ASP A 149 13.44 22.58 -14.44
CA ASP A 149 14.48 23.04 -15.36
C ASP A 149 14.04 22.95 -16.81
N ILE A 150 13.51 21.81 -17.26
CA ILE A 150 12.95 21.62 -18.61
C ILE A 150 11.87 22.66 -18.93
N LEU A 151 11.05 23.00 -17.94
CA LEU A 151 9.93 23.93 -18.11
C LEU A 151 10.36 25.41 -18.16
N ARG A 152 11.41 25.79 -17.41
CA ARG A 152 11.75 27.20 -17.16
C ARG A 152 13.06 27.65 -17.78
N LYS A 153 14.04 26.76 -17.97
CA LYS A 153 15.38 27.12 -18.43
C LYS A 153 15.52 26.98 -19.96
N PRO A 154 16.39 27.77 -20.61
CA PRO A 154 16.82 27.50 -21.97
C PRO A 154 17.58 26.17 -22.02
N PRO A 155 17.56 25.42 -23.14
CA PRO A 155 17.13 25.83 -24.48
C PRO A 155 15.63 25.70 -24.76
N LEU A 156 14.88 24.89 -24.00
CA LEU A 156 13.47 24.63 -24.29
C LEU A 156 12.54 25.74 -23.79
N SER A 157 12.71 26.19 -22.53
CA SER A 157 11.88 27.23 -21.89
C SER A 157 10.38 27.05 -22.18
N LEU A 158 9.87 25.81 -22.03
CA LEU A 158 8.55 25.40 -22.53
C LEU A 158 7.41 26.31 -22.04
N LEU A 159 7.47 26.79 -20.79
CA LEU A 159 6.45 27.69 -20.27
C LEU A 159 6.44 29.04 -20.98
N SER A 160 7.60 29.60 -21.29
CA SER A 160 7.73 30.85 -22.03
C SER A 160 7.29 30.68 -23.48
N ALA A 161 7.57 29.53 -24.10
CA ALA A 161 7.11 29.21 -25.44
C ALA A 161 5.57 29.09 -25.49
N LEU A 162 4.97 28.32 -24.57
CA LEU A 162 3.52 28.15 -24.47
C LEU A 162 2.78 29.44 -24.12
N ALA A 163 3.34 30.29 -23.23
CA ALA A 163 2.72 31.55 -22.82
C ALA A 163 2.61 32.60 -23.93
N ARG A 164 3.38 32.44 -25.04
CA ARG A 164 3.24 33.30 -26.22
C ARG A 164 1.88 33.12 -26.89
N GLU A 165 1.37 31.90 -26.97
CA GLU A 165 0.12 31.55 -27.66
C GLU A 165 -1.06 31.29 -26.73
N TYR A 166 -0.81 30.75 -25.53
CA TYR A 166 -1.84 30.27 -24.61
C TYR A 166 -1.83 30.97 -23.25
N ASP A 167 -2.96 30.90 -22.53
CA ASP A 167 -3.02 31.21 -21.10
C ASP A 167 -2.60 29.95 -20.31
N VAL A 168 -1.35 29.92 -19.86
CA VAL A 168 -0.75 28.73 -19.24
C VAL A 168 -1.10 28.65 -17.76
N LYS A 169 -1.84 27.60 -17.37
CA LYS A 169 -2.17 27.29 -15.98
C LYS A 169 -1.34 26.13 -15.46
N LEU A 170 -0.49 26.40 -14.48
CA LEU A 170 0.30 25.39 -13.79
C LEU A 170 -0.47 24.77 -12.61
N TYR A 171 -0.45 23.45 -12.55
CA TYR A 171 -0.96 22.64 -11.46
C TYR A 171 0.12 21.68 -10.96
N ARG A 172 -0.01 21.28 -9.70
CA ARG A 172 0.73 20.18 -9.09
C ARG A 172 -0.25 19.08 -8.73
N PHE A 173 0.13 17.83 -8.89
CA PHE A 173 -0.71 16.70 -8.50
C PHE A 173 0.09 15.61 -7.80
N ALA A 174 -0.56 14.93 -6.87
CA ALA A 174 -0.12 13.64 -6.34
C ALA A 174 -1.40 12.85 -6.02
N GLY A 175 -1.88 12.84 -4.77
CA GLY A 175 -3.22 12.37 -4.44
C GLY A 175 -4.35 13.34 -4.80
N LYS A 176 -4.05 14.64 -4.91
CA LYS A 176 -5.00 15.70 -5.27
C LYS A 176 -4.39 16.68 -6.27
N LEU A 177 -5.22 17.30 -7.10
CA LEU A 177 -4.80 18.40 -7.98
C LEU A 177 -4.87 19.74 -7.23
N VAL A 178 -3.79 20.50 -7.26
CA VAL A 178 -3.72 21.86 -6.69
C VAL A 178 -3.09 22.83 -7.68
N PRO A 179 -3.51 24.10 -7.75
CA PRO A 179 -2.78 25.11 -8.52
C PRO A 179 -1.34 25.23 -8.01
N ALA A 180 -0.34 25.37 -8.89
CA ALA A 180 1.06 25.35 -8.44
C ALA A 180 1.45 26.52 -7.52
N LYS A 181 0.74 27.65 -7.61
CA LYS A 181 0.87 28.80 -6.70
C LYS A 181 0.16 28.60 -5.36
N SER A 182 -0.62 27.54 -5.21
CA SER A 182 -1.31 27.21 -3.97
C SER A 182 -0.32 26.57 -3.00
N GLY A 183 -0.19 27.10 -1.79
CA GLY A 183 0.57 26.45 -0.69
C GLY A 183 -0.10 25.19 -0.12
N LYS A 184 -0.99 24.55 -0.89
CA LYS A 184 -1.74 23.36 -0.47
C LYS A 184 -0.93 22.11 -0.77
N ASP A 185 -0.96 21.15 0.14
CA ASP A 185 -0.30 19.86 -0.02
C ASP A 185 -1.06 18.97 -1.04
N PRO A 186 -0.41 18.53 -2.14
CA PRO A 186 -1.01 17.61 -3.10
C PRO A 186 -1.15 16.16 -2.58
N SER A 187 -0.69 15.84 -1.36
CA SER A 187 -0.68 14.49 -0.77
C SER A 187 0.30 13.54 -1.51
N PRO A 188 1.62 13.69 -1.29
CA PRO A 188 2.67 13.11 -2.15
C PRO A 188 2.85 11.59 -2.06
N GLY A 189 2.26 10.93 -1.06
CA GLY A 189 2.40 9.47 -0.85
C GLY A 189 1.72 8.59 -1.91
N VAL A 190 0.96 9.18 -2.84
CA VAL A 190 0.27 8.48 -3.93
C VAL A 190 0.34 9.30 -5.22
N THR A 191 0.16 8.61 -6.36
CA THR A 191 0.13 9.22 -7.69
C THR A 191 -1.21 8.94 -8.35
N ALA A 192 -2.14 9.90 -8.26
CA ALA A 192 -3.51 9.82 -8.75
C ALA A 192 -3.68 10.49 -10.13
N LEU A 193 -2.92 10.00 -11.11
CA LEU A 193 -2.79 10.64 -12.42
C LEU A 193 -4.12 10.76 -13.17
N GLY A 194 -4.94 9.70 -13.15
CA GLY A 194 -6.25 9.70 -13.81
C GLY A 194 -7.25 10.66 -13.17
N SER A 195 -7.23 10.81 -11.85
CA SER A 195 -8.06 11.80 -11.14
C SER A 195 -7.63 13.22 -11.49
N ALA A 196 -6.32 13.50 -11.44
CA ALA A 196 -5.77 14.81 -11.76
C ALA A 196 -6.16 15.25 -13.18
N LEU A 197 -6.06 14.36 -14.17
CA LEU A 197 -6.46 14.67 -15.54
C LEU A 197 -7.96 15.00 -15.66
N ARG A 198 -8.83 14.22 -15.00
CA ARG A 198 -10.28 14.50 -14.99
C ARG A 198 -10.62 15.82 -14.31
N GLU A 199 -9.99 16.11 -13.18
CA GLU A 199 -10.22 17.35 -12.43
C GLU A 199 -9.80 18.58 -13.23
N VAL A 200 -8.69 18.52 -13.98
CA VAL A 200 -8.23 19.62 -14.84
C VAL A 200 -9.21 19.88 -15.98
N LEU A 201 -9.70 18.82 -16.63
CA LEU A 201 -10.69 18.90 -17.69
C LEU A 201 -11.99 19.52 -17.18
N ALA A 202 -12.51 19.03 -16.04
CA ALA A 202 -13.72 19.55 -15.43
C ALA A 202 -13.57 21.01 -14.98
N GLY A 203 -12.45 21.36 -14.33
CA GLY A 203 -12.19 22.69 -13.79
C GLY A 203 -11.98 23.78 -14.85
N ASN A 204 -11.73 23.41 -16.11
CA ASN A 204 -11.51 24.36 -17.21
C ASN A 204 -12.53 24.20 -18.36
N ALA A 205 -13.62 23.44 -18.17
CA ALA A 205 -14.64 23.22 -19.20
C ALA A 205 -15.22 24.53 -19.76
N ALA A 206 -15.45 25.54 -18.91
CA ALA A 206 -15.98 26.84 -19.32
C ALA A 206 -14.96 27.76 -20.01
N ALA A 207 -13.66 27.53 -19.81
CA ALA A 207 -12.59 28.39 -20.31
C ALA A 207 -12.04 27.94 -21.68
N GLY A 208 -12.36 26.72 -22.12
CA GLY A 208 -11.80 26.11 -23.32
C GLY A 208 -10.34 25.71 -23.13
N LEU A 209 -10.08 24.41 -22.98
CA LEU A 209 -8.73 23.85 -22.92
C LEU A 209 -8.20 23.61 -24.33
N ALA A 210 -7.06 24.21 -24.67
CA ALA A 210 -6.33 23.92 -25.90
C ALA A 210 -5.52 22.62 -25.80
N GLY A 211 -5.13 22.22 -24.59
CA GLY A 211 -4.32 21.03 -24.35
C GLY A 211 -3.90 20.90 -22.90
N VAL A 212 -3.40 19.70 -22.57
CA VAL A 212 -2.83 19.37 -21.26
C VAL A 212 -1.44 18.79 -21.45
N LEU A 213 -0.44 19.33 -20.74
CA LEU A 213 0.89 18.75 -20.63
C LEU A 213 1.05 18.11 -19.26
N VAL A 214 1.39 16.83 -19.23
CA VAL A 214 1.66 16.06 -18.01
C VAL A 214 3.15 15.83 -17.89
N VAL A 215 3.75 16.22 -16.77
CA VAL A 215 5.16 15.99 -16.46
C VAL A 215 5.24 15.08 -15.23
N SER A 216 5.67 13.83 -15.42
CA SER A 216 5.60 12.76 -14.41
C SER A 216 6.60 11.64 -14.74
N ASP A 217 6.87 10.76 -13.79
CA ASP A 217 7.55 9.49 -14.05
C ASP A 217 6.63 8.39 -14.64
N GLY A 218 5.34 8.73 -14.82
CA GLY A 218 4.34 7.88 -15.45
C GLY A 218 3.81 6.76 -14.54
N ARG A 219 4.26 6.66 -13.29
CA ARG A 219 3.75 5.66 -12.34
C ARG A 219 2.39 6.09 -11.80
N HIS A 220 1.49 5.12 -11.64
CA HIS A 220 0.15 5.33 -11.10
C HIS A 220 -0.14 4.24 -10.08
N ASN A 221 -0.56 4.61 -8.88
CA ASN A 221 -0.86 3.66 -7.81
C ASN A 221 -2.14 3.97 -7.03
N PHE A 222 -2.90 5.02 -7.40
CA PHE A 222 -4.11 5.41 -6.69
C PHE A 222 -5.19 6.00 -7.59
N GLY A 223 -6.45 5.63 -7.36
CA GLY A 223 -7.57 6.15 -8.16
C GLY A 223 -7.67 5.51 -9.56
N PRO A 224 -8.53 6.07 -10.43
CA PRO A 224 -8.80 5.51 -11.74
C PRO A 224 -7.57 5.55 -12.64
N HIS A 225 -7.41 4.53 -13.47
CA HIS A 225 -6.31 4.43 -14.42
C HIS A 225 -6.27 5.67 -15.36
N PRO A 226 -5.09 6.20 -15.72
CA PRO A 226 -4.97 7.42 -16.54
C PRO A 226 -5.46 7.26 -17.98
N VAL A 227 -5.35 6.05 -18.56
CA VAL A 227 -5.73 5.81 -19.98
C VAL A 227 -7.20 6.13 -20.28
N PRO A 228 -8.20 5.68 -19.51
CA PRO A 228 -9.58 6.13 -19.68
C PRO A 228 -9.77 7.66 -19.60
N ALA A 229 -9.04 8.34 -18.70
CA ALA A 229 -9.11 9.80 -18.60
C ALA A 229 -8.50 10.50 -19.83
N ALA A 230 -7.41 9.97 -20.39
CA ALA A 230 -6.83 10.46 -21.64
C ALA A 230 -7.77 10.24 -22.84
N ARG A 231 -8.44 9.09 -22.93
CA ARG A 231 -9.47 8.84 -23.96
C ARG A 231 -10.65 9.82 -23.84
N TYR A 232 -11.07 10.12 -22.61
CA TYR A 232 -12.08 11.13 -22.36
C TYR A 232 -11.63 12.53 -22.82
N SER A 233 -10.38 12.92 -22.51
CA SER A 233 -9.78 14.16 -23.03
C SER A 233 -9.84 14.24 -24.56
N ALA A 234 -9.50 13.14 -25.24
CA ALA A 234 -9.56 13.07 -26.70
C ALA A 234 -10.98 13.23 -27.25
N SER A 235 -12.01 12.68 -26.58
CA SER A 235 -13.41 12.86 -26.97
C SER A 235 -13.90 14.32 -26.86
N LEU A 236 -13.22 15.13 -26.04
CA LEU A 236 -13.46 16.57 -25.91
C LEU A 236 -12.61 17.40 -26.89
N GLY A 237 -11.81 16.76 -27.75
CA GLY A 237 -10.88 17.44 -28.66
C GLY A 237 -9.68 18.07 -27.95
N VAL A 238 -9.40 17.69 -26.69
CA VAL A 238 -8.29 18.23 -25.90
C VAL A 238 -7.10 17.25 -25.93
N PRO A 239 -6.00 17.57 -26.64
CA PRO A 239 -4.82 16.71 -26.68
C PRO A 239 -4.10 16.66 -25.33
N VAL A 240 -3.56 15.48 -25.00
CA VAL A 240 -2.73 15.26 -23.81
C VAL A 240 -1.30 14.96 -24.28
N PHE A 241 -0.37 15.81 -23.88
CA PHE A 241 1.07 15.66 -24.10
C PHE A 241 1.71 15.17 -22.81
N THR A 242 2.75 14.35 -22.92
CA THR A 242 3.45 13.79 -21.75
C THR A 242 4.96 13.99 -21.85
N VAL A 243 5.57 14.39 -20.74
CA VAL A 243 7.02 14.37 -20.54
C VAL A 243 7.31 13.36 -19.43
N GLY A 244 7.83 12.20 -19.82
CA GLY A 244 8.24 11.13 -18.92
C GLY A 244 9.61 11.45 -18.31
N LEU A 245 9.73 11.39 -16.99
CA LEU A 245 10.98 11.60 -16.26
C LEU A 245 11.42 10.33 -15.54
N GLY A 246 12.71 10.01 -15.64
CA GLY A 246 13.31 8.82 -15.05
C GLY A 246 14.25 8.12 -16.01
N GLY A 247 15.17 7.31 -15.49
CA GLY A 247 16.06 6.48 -16.30
C GLY A 247 15.29 5.40 -17.08
N LEU A 248 15.71 5.13 -18.32
CA LEU A 248 15.22 3.99 -19.10
C LEU A 248 15.90 2.67 -18.70
N LEU A 249 17.06 2.77 -18.05
CA LEU A 249 17.76 1.63 -17.48
C LEU A 249 17.24 1.36 -16.06
N PRO A 250 17.25 0.10 -15.61
CA PRO A 250 16.93 -0.22 -14.22
C PRO A 250 17.80 0.62 -13.26
N PRO A 251 17.21 1.21 -12.21
CA PRO A 251 17.99 1.93 -11.22
C PRO A 251 18.96 0.95 -10.54
N VAL A 252 20.16 1.45 -10.21
CA VAL A 252 21.12 0.77 -9.36
C VAL A 252 20.50 0.67 -7.97
N ASP A 253 20.12 -0.54 -7.57
CA ASP A 253 19.48 -0.79 -6.28
C ASP A 253 19.84 -2.20 -5.82
N ALA A 254 20.42 -2.31 -4.63
CA ALA A 254 20.51 -3.58 -3.93
C ALA A 254 19.65 -3.48 -2.67
N SER A 255 19.14 -4.61 -2.18
CA SER A 255 18.27 -4.58 -1.02
C SER A 255 18.29 -5.86 -0.23
N LEU A 256 17.99 -5.72 1.06
CA LEU A 256 17.80 -6.83 1.99
C LEU A 256 16.32 -7.07 2.24
N GLU A 257 15.88 -8.30 1.99
CA GLU A 257 14.60 -8.76 2.48
C GLU A 257 14.60 -8.86 4.01
N PRO A 258 13.44 -8.71 4.68
CA PRO A 258 13.33 -8.96 6.11
C PRO A 258 13.98 -10.30 6.49
N PRO A 259 14.85 -10.33 7.51
CA PRO A 259 15.51 -11.57 7.90
C PRO A 259 14.52 -12.50 8.62
N ASP A 260 14.73 -13.79 8.47
CA ASP A 260 14.07 -14.86 9.22
C ASP A 260 14.99 -15.33 10.36
N TYR A 261 14.46 -15.33 11.58
CA TYR A 261 15.18 -15.57 12.83
C TYR A 261 14.20 -15.95 13.96
N LYS A 262 14.72 -16.58 15.02
CA LYS A 262 13.96 -16.82 16.26
C LYS A 262 14.01 -15.60 17.18
N GLU A 263 12.86 -15.10 17.62
CA GLU A 263 12.78 -13.95 18.53
C GLU A 263 13.26 -14.28 19.95
N VAL A 264 13.10 -15.54 20.37
CA VAL A 264 13.58 -16.05 21.66
C VAL A 264 14.51 -17.22 21.41
N VAL A 265 15.70 -17.19 22.03
CA VAL A 265 16.68 -18.29 21.99
C VAL A 265 17.24 -18.51 23.37
N PHE A 266 17.74 -19.72 23.65
CA PHE A 266 18.29 -20.03 24.96
C PHE A 266 19.79 -19.71 25.00
N LYS A 267 20.30 -19.46 26.20
CA LYS A 267 21.71 -19.27 26.45
C LYS A 267 22.50 -20.47 25.93
N GLY A 268 23.50 -20.21 25.09
CA GLY A 268 24.35 -21.22 24.50
C GLY A 268 23.84 -21.80 23.17
N ASP A 269 22.60 -21.49 22.76
CA ASP A 269 22.09 -21.88 21.45
C ASP A 269 22.72 -21.06 20.33
N GLU A 270 22.74 -21.65 19.13
CA GLU A 270 23.18 -20.99 17.91
C GLU A 270 21.99 -20.28 17.23
N LEU A 271 21.96 -18.95 17.27
CA LEU A 271 21.02 -18.14 16.53
C LEU A 271 21.37 -18.22 15.04
N THR A 272 20.44 -18.72 14.22
CA THR A 272 20.53 -18.65 12.76
C THR A 272 19.67 -17.48 12.26
N VAL A 273 20.29 -16.54 11.53
CA VAL A 273 19.64 -15.41 10.87
C VAL A 273 19.78 -15.61 9.37
N SER A 274 18.66 -15.80 8.67
CA SER A 274 18.64 -15.96 7.22
C SER A 274 17.98 -14.77 6.54
N THR A 275 18.42 -14.44 5.33
CA THR A 275 17.92 -13.28 4.56
C THR A 275 18.16 -13.51 3.08
N VAL A 276 17.61 -12.63 2.24
CA VAL A 276 17.77 -12.67 0.80
C VAL A 276 18.22 -11.30 0.30
N VAL A 277 19.27 -11.28 -0.52
CA VAL A 277 19.70 -10.10 -1.27
C VAL A 277 19.04 -10.08 -2.63
N ARG A 278 18.46 -8.94 -3.01
CA ARG A 278 18.04 -8.63 -4.39
C ARG A 278 18.92 -7.53 -4.96
N ALA A 279 19.03 -7.52 -6.28
CA ALA A 279 19.77 -6.50 -7.02
C ALA A 279 19.06 -6.15 -8.33
N SER A 280 19.20 -4.90 -8.74
CA SER A 280 18.70 -4.32 -9.99
C SER A 280 19.73 -3.33 -10.51
N GLY A 281 20.15 -3.45 -11.78
CA GLY A 281 21.05 -2.48 -12.42
C GLY A 281 22.49 -2.47 -11.87
N CYS A 282 22.85 -3.43 -11.03
CA CYS A 282 24.17 -3.59 -10.41
C CYS A 282 24.63 -5.05 -10.38
N GLU A 283 24.20 -5.82 -11.38
CA GLU A 283 24.49 -7.25 -11.50
C GLU A 283 26.00 -7.52 -11.50
N GLY A 284 26.46 -8.48 -10.71
CA GLY A 284 27.88 -8.80 -10.60
C GLY A 284 28.71 -7.82 -9.76
N GLY A 285 28.10 -6.73 -9.26
CA GLY A 285 28.72 -5.83 -8.28
C GLY A 285 29.13 -6.57 -7.01
N LYS A 286 30.17 -6.09 -6.33
CA LYS A 286 30.63 -6.65 -5.06
C LYS A 286 30.09 -5.79 -3.92
N ALA A 287 29.49 -6.45 -2.93
CA ALA A 287 29.00 -5.81 -1.71
C ALA A 287 29.35 -6.67 -0.48
N GLU A 288 29.23 -6.10 0.71
CA GLU A 288 29.36 -6.82 1.97
C GLU A 288 28.06 -6.73 2.76
N VAL A 289 27.57 -7.88 3.24
CA VAL A 289 26.47 -7.93 4.21
C VAL A 289 27.04 -8.14 5.61
N VAL A 290 26.69 -7.25 6.52
CA VAL A 290 27.22 -7.20 7.89
C VAL A 290 26.08 -7.41 8.88
N LEU A 291 26.20 -8.42 9.72
CA LEU A 291 25.35 -8.61 10.89
C LEU A 291 26.02 -7.95 12.10
N SER A 292 25.32 -7.01 12.74
CA SER A 292 25.78 -6.35 13.96
C SER A 292 24.91 -6.71 15.16
N LYS A 293 25.53 -6.89 16.33
CA LYS A 293 24.91 -7.15 17.64
C LYS A 293 25.21 -5.96 18.56
N ASN A 294 24.17 -5.29 19.05
CA ASN A 294 24.27 -4.06 19.87
C ASN A 294 25.22 -3.01 19.27
N GLY A 295 25.17 -2.83 17.95
CA GLY A 295 26.01 -1.88 17.21
C GLY A 295 27.43 -2.37 16.88
N LYS A 296 27.89 -3.50 17.44
CA LYS A 296 29.20 -4.10 17.12
C LYS A 296 29.07 -5.13 16.01
N ARG A 297 30.00 -5.18 15.06
CA ARG A 297 30.04 -6.20 14.00
C ARG A 297 30.18 -7.59 14.64
N ALA A 298 29.22 -8.47 14.37
CA ALA A 298 29.17 -9.84 14.87
C ALA A 298 29.57 -10.86 13.79
N ALA A 299 29.12 -10.65 12.55
CA ALA A 299 29.52 -11.43 11.39
C ALA A 299 29.47 -10.56 10.13
N SER A 300 30.22 -10.94 9.09
CA SER A 300 30.08 -10.34 7.78
C SER A 300 30.32 -11.35 6.66
N ARG A 301 29.79 -11.06 5.48
CA ARG A 301 29.94 -11.91 4.30
C ARG A 301 30.06 -11.03 3.05
N ALA A 302 31.14 -11.19 2.31
CA ALA A 302 31.27 -10.62 0.99
C ALA A 302 30.35 -11.38 0.02
N VAL A 303 29.65 -10.63 -0.82
CA VAL A 303 28.66 -11.16 -1.77
C VAL A 303 28.86 -10.54 -3.15
N THR A 304 28.62 -11.35 -4.17
CA THR A 304 28.47 -10.88 -5.54
C THR A 304 26.99 -10.76 -5.82
N LEU A 305 26.55 -9.57 -6.26
CA LEU A 305 25.14 -9.26 -6.45
C LEU A 305 24.54 -10.14 -7.58
N PRO A 306 23.34 -10.72 -7.37
CA PRO A 306 22.73 -11.63 -8.32
C PRO A 306 22.36 -10.91 -9.63
N ALA A 307 22.19 -11.68 -10.69
CA ALA A 307 21.65 -11.18 -11.95
C ALA A 307 20.19 -10.71 -11.78
N ALA A 308 19.71 -9.83 -12.66
CA ALA A 308 18.35 -9.32 -12.66
C ALA A 308 17.31 -10.44 -12.54
N GLY A 309 16.37 -10.29 -11.61
CA GLY A 309 15.31 -11.27 -11.35
C GLY A 309 15.73 -12.51 -10.55
N LYS A 310 17.02 -12.67 -10.21
CA LYS A 310 17.50 -13.71 -9.29
C LYS A 310 17.70 -13.16 -7.89
N THR A 311 17.77 -14.07 -6.93
CA THR A 311 17.93 -13.76 -5.50
C THR A 311 19.13 -14.50 -4.93
N LEU A 312 19.84 -13.89 -3.97
CA LEU A 312 20.96 -14.53 -3.27
C LEU A 312 20.58 -14.78 -1.79
N PRO A 313 20.30 -16.02 -1.37
CA PRO A 313 20.05 -16.33 0.02
C PRO A 313 21.35 -16.30 0.84
N LEU A 314 21.30 -15.74 2.04
CA LEU A 314 22.40 -15.68 3.00
C LEU A 314 21.93 -16.20 4.36
N SER A 315 22.86 -16.82 5.08
CA SER A 315 22.65 -17.28 6.46
C SER A 315 23.85 -16.92 7.31
N PHE A 316 23.57 -16.39 8.50
CA PHE A 316 24.54 -16.07 9.54
C PHE A 316 24.21 -16.89 10.77
N LYS A 317 25.24 -17.43 11.42
CA LYS A 317 25.12 -18.24 12.63
C LYS A 317 25.92 -17.59 13.75
N LEU A 318 25.31 -17.41 14.92
CA LEU A 318 25.93 -16.75 16.05
C LEU A 318 25.51 -17.40 17.36
N LYS A 319 26.49 -17.77 18.19
CA LYS A 319 26.23 -18.27 19.55
C LYS A 319 26.00 -17.11 20.52
N LEU A 320 25.01 -17.25 21.40
CA LEU A 320 24.67 -16.23 22.41
C LEU A 320 24.85 -16.79 23.83
N ASP A 321 25.95 -16.40 24.49
CA ASP A 321 26.35 -17.00 25.77
C ASP A 321 25.89 -16.25 27.03
N SER A 322 25.17 -15.14 26.89
CA SER A 322 24.58 -14.41 28.03
C SER A 322 23.09 -14.16 27.82
N PRO A 323 22.26 -14.24 28.89
CA PRO A 323 20.86 -13.86 28.83
C PRO A 323 20.71 -12.35 28.67
N GLY A 324 19.55 -11.93 28.15
CA GLY A 324 19.20 -10.53 27.93
C GLY A 324 18.65 -10.26 26.54
N GLU A 325 18.20 -9.03 26.30
CA GLU A 325 17.73 -8.59 24.98
C GLU A 325 18.88 -8.01 24.16
N TYR A 326 19.01 -8.49 22.93
CA TYR A 326 19.98 -8.00 21.96
C TYR A 326 19.29 -7.34 20.78
N ARG A 327 19.84 -6.20 20.36
CA ARG A 327 19.43 -5.50 19.14
C ARG A 327 20.37 -5.90 18.02
N PHE A 328 19.82 -6.41 16.95
CA PHE A 328 20.56 -6.76 15.74
C PHE A 328 20.25 -5.80 14.61
N ALA A 329 21.24 -5.56 13.76
CA ALA A 329 21.05 -4.88 12.49
C ALA A 329 21.85 -5.60 11.40
N LEU A 330 21.15 -5.99 10.35
CA LEU A 330 21.71 -6.50 9.11
C LEU A 330 21.87 -5.31 8.15
N ARG A 331 23.09 -5.08 7.64
CA ARG A 331 23.39 -3.97 6.73
C ARG A 331 24.06 -4.48 5.47
N LEU A 332 23.57 -4.07 4.32
CA LEU A 332 24.26 -4.20 3.04
C LEU A 332 25.11 -2.94 2.82
N SER A 333 26.36 -3.10 2.40
CA SER A 333 27.22 -1.98 2.04
C SER A 333 26.60 -1.20 0.87
N PRO A 334 26.49 0.13 0.97
CA PRO A 334 25.91 0.93 -0.10
C PRO A 334 26.75 0.85 -1.37
N LEU A 335 26.08 0.90 -2.53
CA LEU A 335 26.73 0.96 -3.83
C LEU A 335 26.91 2.42 -4.26
N GLU A 336 27.84 2.64 -5.19
CA GLU A 336 27.94 3.92 -5.88
C GLU A 336 26.65 4.17 -6.67
N ASP A 337 26.12 5.40 -6.60
CA ASP A 337 24.93 5.81 -7.36
C ASP A 337 23.64 5.01 -7.06
N GLU A 338 23.54 4.39 -5.86
CA GLU A 338 22.37 3.62 -5.45
C GLU A 338 21.13 4.48 -5.24
N ALA A 339 20.00 4.03 -5.79
CA ALA A 339 18.75 4.79 -5.85
C ALA A 339 17.97 4.80 -4.52
N VAL A 340 18.09 3.74 -3.71
CA VAL A 340 17.42 3.61 -2.41
C VAL A 340 18.44 3.06 -1.43
N LEU A 341 18.62 3.74 -0.30
CA LEU A 341 19.58 3.30 0.73
C LEU A 341 18.85 2.76 1.97
N GLU A 342 17.58 3.10 2.14
CA GLU A 342 16.76 2.72 3.29
C GLU A 342 16.42 1.22 3.30
N ASN A 343 16.45 0.58 2.13
CA ASN A 343 16.27 -0.86 1.94
C ASN A 343 17.55 -1.69 2.22
N ASN A 344 18.68 -1.03 2.53
CA ASN A 344 19.95 -1.67 2.85
C ASN A 344 20.13 -2.00 4.34
N GLU A 345 19.20 -1.62 5.20
CA GLU A 345 19.25 -1.96 6.62
C GLU A 345 17.96 -2.64 7.10
N ARG A 346 18.13 -3.72 7.87
CA ARG A 346 17.05 -4.41 8.59
C ARG A 346 17.43 -4.56 10.06
N ARG A 347 16.59 -4.03 10.94
CA ARG A 347 16.78 -4.09 12.40
C ARG A 347 15.80 -5.07 13.01
N PHE A 348 16.27 -5.83 13.99
CA PHE A 348 15.47 -6.80 14.72
C PHE A 348 15.97 -7.00 16.15
N ARG A 349 15.20 -7.71 16.98
CA ARG A 349 15.52 -7.97 18.38
C ARG A 349 15.43 -9.47 18.66
N VAL A 350 16.33 -9.94 19.51
CA VAL A 350 16.35 -11.33 19.99
C VAL A 350 16.51 -11.31 21.50
N LYS A 351 15.62 -12.01 22.21
CA LYS A 351 15.67 -12.21 23.65
C LYS A 351 16.36 -13.54 23.95
N VAL A 352 17.40 -13.49 24.76
CA VAL A 352 18.11 -14.67 25.23
C VAL A 352 17.68 -14.98 26.64
N ILE A 353 17.17 -16.18 26.86
CA ILE A 353 16.73 -16.64 28.18
C ILE A 353 17.65 -17.75 28.69
N GLU A 354 17.85 -17.80 30.00
CA GLU A 354 18.68 -18.82 30.65
C GLU A 354 17.84 -19.97 31.22
N ASP A 355 16.53 -19.75 31.45
CA ASP A 355 15.62 -20.77 31.98
C ASP A 355 15.34 -21.87 30.96
N LYS A 356 15.37 -23.11 31.44
CA LYS A 356 14.88 -24.28 30.71
C LYS A 356 13.42 -24.53 31.06
N ILE A 357 12.63 -25.01 30.10
CA ILE A 357 11.28 -25.50 30.37
C ILE A 357 11.41 -26.78 31.19
N ARG A 358 10.88 -26.77 32.40
CA ARG A 358 10.93 -27.89 33.34
C ARG A 358 9.75 -28.81 33.06
N VAL A 359 10.02 -30.00 32.53
CA VAL A 359 8.99 -30.93 32.05
C VAL A 359 8.94 -32.16 32.94
N LEU A 360 7.74 -32.52 33.43
CA LEU A 360 7.49 -33.84 34.01
C LEU A 360 6.73 -34.68 32.97
N ALA A 361 7.36 -35.72 32.43
CA ALA A 361 6.75 -36.63 31.48
C ALA A 361 6.43 -37.98 32.14
N VAL A 362 5.15 -38.36 32.15
CA VAL A 362 4.62 -39.59 32.76
C VAL A 362 4.15 -40.52 31.65
N PHE A 363 4.64 -41.76 31.63
CA PHE A 363 4.32 -42.76 30.63
C PHE A 363 3.73 -44.00 31.27
N GLY A 364 2.60 -44.48 30.75
CA GLY A 364 1.96 -45.70 31.25
C GLY A 364 2.65 -47.01 30.83
N ALA A 365 3.42 -46.99 29.74
CA ALA A 365 4.09 -48.17 29.23
C ALA A 365 5.33 -47.82 28.38
N PRO A 366 6.29 -48.76 28.20
CA PRO A 366 7.48 -48.55 27.38
C PRO A 366 7.17 -48.67 25.87
N THR A 367 6.31 -47.80 25.36
CA THR A 367 5.89 -47.76 23.95
C THR A 367 6.90 -47.02 23.04
N TRP A 368 6.61 -46.93 21.75
CA TRP A 368 7.39 -46.10 20.83
C TRP A 368 7.32 -44.61 21.19
N GLU A 369 6.16 -44.15 21.67
CA GLU A 369 5.97 -42.81 22.21
C GLU A 369 6.91 -42.56 23.38
N TYR A 370 6.99 -43.49 24.34
CA TYR A 370 7.97 -43.41 25.43
C TYR A 370 9.39 -43.26 24.87
N ARG A 371 9.83 -44.14 23.98
CA ARG A 371 11.21 -44.11 23.45
C ARG A 371 11.52 -42.78 22.74
N TYR A 372 10.70 -42.39 21.76
CA TYR A 372 11.01 -41.24 20.91
C TYR A 372 10.77 -39.91 21.62
N LEU A 373 9.65 -39.76 22.35
CA LEU A 373 9.33 -38.51 23.05
C LEU A 373 10.33 -38.26 24.19
N LYS A 374 10.65 -39.29 24.99
CA LYS A 374 11.69 -39.19 26.03
C LYS A 374 13.00 -38.68 25.45
N HIS A 375 13.52 -39.33 24.40
CA HIS A 375 14.81 -38.94 23.84
C HIS A 375 14.79 -37.56 23.18
N ALA A 376 13.66 -37.17 22.58
CA ALA A 376 13.50 -35.81 22.04
C ALA A 376 13.56 -34.76 23.16
N LEU A 377 12.76 -34.95 24.22
CA LEU A 377 12.71 -34.02 25.36
C LEU A 377 14.04 -33.94 26.12
N MET A 378 14.69 -35.08 26.38
CA MET A 378 15.94 -35.11 27.15
C MET A 378 17.17 -34.62 26.36
N ARG A 379 17.14 -34.70 25.02
CA ARG A 379 18.23 -34.20 24.17
C ARG A 379 18.15 -32.70 23.93
N ASP A 380 16.98 -32.11 24.06
CA ASP A 380 16.78 -30.69 23.86
C ASP A 380 17.43 -29.88 24.99
N SER A 381 18.37 -28.99 24.63
CA SER A 381 19.10 -28.16 25.60
C SER A 381 18.20 -27.18 26.33
N THR A 382 17.05 -26.85 25.75
CA THR A 382 16.08 -25.86 26.24
C THR A 382 15.10 -26.46 27.25
N MET A 383 15.13 -27.79 27.42
CA MET A 383 14.25 -28.52 28.32
C MET A 383 15.05 -29.16 29.45
N ASP A 384 14.44 -29.21 30.62
CA ASP A 384 14.88 -30.01 31.76
C ASP A 384 13.78 -31.04 32.06
N CYS A 385 13.92 -32.21 31.45
CA CYS A 385 12.89 -33.24 31.46
C CYS A 385 13.17 -34.30 32.53
N CYS A 386 12.16 -34.58 33.35
CA CYS A 386 12.11 -35.71 34.27
C CYS A 386 11.03 -36.67 33.81
N VAL A 387 11.37 -37.96 33.80
CA VAL A 387 10.56 -39.01 33.18
C VAL A 387 10.18 -40.02 34.24
N LEU A 388 8.89 -40.29 34.33
CA LEU A 388 8.30 -41.34 35.14
C LEU A 388 7.67 -42.37 34.21
N LEU A 389 8.07 -43.63 34.34
CA LEU A 389 7.49 -44.74 33.58
C LEU A 389 6.93 -45.77 34.56
N GLU A 390 5.67 -46.14 34.39
CA GLU A 390 5.00 -47.16 35.19
C GLU A 390 5.66 -48.53 35.02
N ARG A 391 5.85 -49.23 36.13
CA ARG A 391 6.33 -50.61 36.14
C ARG A 391 5.23 -51.57 36.60
N PRO A 392 5.24 -52.84 36.13
CA PRO A 392 4.26 -53.83 36.56
C PRO A 392 4.23 -54.13 38.06
N ASP A 393 5.30 -53.80 38.80
CA ASP A 393 5.41 -53.99 40.25
C ASP A 393 4.79 -52.85 41.08
N GLY A 394 4.13 -51.88 40.43
CA GLY A 394 3.52 -50.72 41.08
C GLY A 394 4.50 -49.60 41.42
N THR A 395 5.75 -49.69 40.94
CA THR A 395 6.78 -48.65 41.17
C THR A 395 7.05 -47.79 39.94
N TRP A 396 7.68 -46.64 40.15
CA TRP A 396 8.13 -45.77 39.06
C TRP A 396 9.55 -46.14 38.62
N PHE A 397 9.76 -46.33 37.32
CA PHE A 397 11.07 -46.05 36.74
C PHE A 397 11.22 -44.53 36.60
N TYR A 398 12.34 -43.99 37.08
CA TYR A 398 12.64 -42.57 37.04
C TYR A 398 13.92 -42.30 36.28
N GLU A 399 13.90 -41.27 35.43
CA GLU A 399 15.08 -40.77 34.73
C GLU A 399 15.00 -39.24 34.59
N GLY A 400 16.01 -38.54 35.10
CA GLY A 400 16.04 -37.07 35.07
C GLY A 400 16.97 -36.51 36.14
N ALA A 401 17.15 -35.19 36.14
CA ALA A 401 17.98 -34.50 37.11
C ALA A 401 17.24 -34.09 38.40
N ARG A 402 15.90 -33.95 38.37
CA ARG A 402 15.10 -33.42 39.50
C ARG A 402 14.41 -34.49 40.32
N LYS A 403 14.63 -34.46 41.64
CA LYS A 403 13.89 -35.30 42.60
C LYS A 403 12.54 -34.65 42.98
N PRO A 404 11.55 -35.44 43.44
CA PRO A 404 11.61 -36.87 43.76
C PRO A 404 11.38 -37.82 42.57
N ALA A 405 11.83 -39.07 42.70
CA ALA A 405 11.67 -40.15 41.70
C ALA A 405 10.26 -40.78 41.72
N ARG A 406 9.23 -39.94 41.90
CA ARG A 406 7.81 -40.30 41.96
C ARG A 406 6.98 -39.12 41.46
N PHE A 407 5.68 -39.36 41.26
CA PHE A 407 4.76 -38.25 41.00
C PHE A 407 4.77 -37.25 42.18
N PRO A 408 4.70 -35.92 41.92
CA PRO A 408 4.65 -34.91 42.96
C PRO A 408 3.52 -35.13 43.97
N ALA A 409 3.79 -34.94 45.26
CA ALA A 409 2.82 -35.19 46.33
C ALA A 409 2.02 -33.93 46.72
N ASP A 410 2.55 -32.75 46.43
CA ASP A 410 1.95 -31.47 46.79
C ASP A 410 2.21 -30.39 45.74
N MET A 411 1.63 -29.21 45.98
CA MET A 411 1.70 -28.08 45.07
C MET A 411 3.09 -27.48 44.98
N GLU A 412 3.90 -27.57 46.04
CA GLU A 412 5.27 -27.06 46.03
C GLU A 412 6.13 -27.91 45.09
N GLU A 413 6.03 -29.24 45.18
CA GLU A 413 6.70 -30.17 44.27
C GLU A 413 6.19 -30.02 42.82
N MET A 414 4.90 -29.75 42.61
CA MET A 414 4.34 -29.51 41.27
C MET A 414 4.87 -28.22 40.62
N LEU A 415 4.99 -27.12 41.38
CA LEU A 415 5.53 -25.84 40.89
C LEU A 415 7.03 -25.88 40.57
N ALA A 416 7.71 -26.99 40.91
CA ALA A 416 9.04 -27.28 40.40
C ALA A 416 9.06 -27.57 38.88
N TYR A 417 7.90 -27.79 38.27
CA TYR A 417 7.72 -28.03 36.83
C TYR A 417 6.87 -26.93 36.19
N ASP A 418 7.11 -26.67 34.90
CA ASP A 418 6.33 -25.74 34.08
C ASP A 418 5.24 -26.47 33.29
N VAL A 419 5.51 -27.71 32.88
CA VAL A 419 4.58 -28.53 32.07
C VAL A 419 4.59 -29.97 32.54
N VAL A 420 3.40 -30.57 32.63
CA VAL A 420 3.21 -32.02 32.82
C VAL A 420 2.71 -32.64 31.52
N ILE A 421 3.41 -33.67 31.04
CA ILE A 421 3.01 -34.48 29.88
C ILE A 421 2.60 -35.86 30.39
N MET A 422 1.40 -36.30 30.07
CA MET A 422 0.90 -37.64 30.37
C MET A 422 0.68 -38.43 29.09
N ALA A 423 1.38 -39.53 28.91
CA ALA A 423 1.22 -40.44 27.79
C ALA A 423 0.60 -41.75 28.27
N ASP A 424 -0.73 -41.83 28.12
CA ASP A 424 -1.57 -42.98 28.43
C ASP A 424 -1.32 -43.65 29.81
N PRO A 425 -1.13 -42.91 30.92
CA PRO A 425 -0.84 -43.50 32.24
C PRO A 425 -2.05 -44.22 32.84
N SER A 426 -1.80 -45.19 33.72
CA SER A 426 -2.83 -45.80 34.56
C SER A 426 -3.27 -44.82 35.66
N LEU A 427 -4.58 -44.59 35.76
CA LEU A 427 -5.15 -43.81 36.87
C LEU A 427 -5.22 -44.63 38.17
N GLU A 428 -5.21 -45.96 38.05
CA GLU A 428 -5.18 -46.84 39.21
C GLU A 428 -3.73 -47.10 39.63
N GLY A 429 -3.43 -46.89 40.91
CA GLY A 429 -2.13 -47.17 41.54
C GLY A 429 -1.04 -46.11 41.34
N PHE A 430 -1.09 -45.32 40.26
CA PHE A 430 -0.02 -44.38 39.90
C PHE A 430 -0.45 -42.90 39.94
N VAL A 431 -1.59 -42.58 39.33
CA VAL A 431 -2.17 -41.21 39.33
C VAL A 431 -3.53 -41.25 40.03
N ASP A 432 -3.48 -41.42 41.35
CA ASP A 432 -4.65 -41.58 42.21
C ASP A 432 -5.54 -40.32 42.28
N ALA A 433 -6.58 -40.35 43.12
CA ALA A 433 -7.52 -39.23 43.23
C ALA A 433 -6.83 -37.92 43.67
N ASP A 434 -5.88 -38.01 44.60
CA ASP A 434 -5.18 -36.84 45.14
C ASP A 434 -4.23 -36.25 44.10
N ALA A 435 -3.47 -37.09 43.39
CA ALA A 435 -2.61 -36.68 42.28
C ALA A 435 -3.41 -35.99 41.16
N ARG A 436 -4.61 -36.51 40.83
CA ARG A 436 -5.50 -35.91 39.81
C ARG A 436 -6.03 -34.54 40.24
N ASN A 437 -6.45 -34.40 41.51
CA ASN A 437 -6.90 -33.11 42.05
C ASN A 437 -5.75 -32.10 42.11
N LEU A 438 -4.56 -32.56 42.51
CA LEU A 438 -3.36 -31.74 42.54
C LEU A 438 -2.98 -31.23 41.15
N LEU A 439 -3.02 -32.10 40.13
CA LEU A 439 -2.76 -31.72 38.74
C LEU A 439 -3.82 -30.75 38.20
N GLU A 440 -5.09 -30.92 38.56
CA GLU A 440 -6.15 -29.99 38.17
C GLU A 440 -5.89 -28.58 38.71
N ARG A 441 -5.49 -28.47 39.98
CA ARG A 441 -5.12 -27.20 40.60
C ARG A 441 -3.83 -26.61 40.05
N PHE A 442 -2.83 -27.43 39.74
CA PHE A 442 -1.59 -26.97 39.09
C PHE A 442 -1.87 -26.22 37.79
N VAL A 443 -2.79 -26.75 36.98
CA VAL A 443 -3.15 -26.15 35.69
C VAL A 443 -4.12 -24.99 35.89
N GLY A 444 -5.17 -25.17 36.68
CA GLY A 444 -6.24 -24.19 36.87
C GLY A 444 -5.84 -22.96 37.69
N GLU A 445 -5.06 -23.17 38.76
CA GLU A 445 -4.65 -22.12 39.71
C GLU A 445 -3.17 -21.76 39.55
N GLY A 446 -2.31 -22.76 39.32
CA GLY A 446 -0.85 -22.59 39.26
C GLY A 446 -0.29 -22.09 37.93
N GLY A 447 -1.10 -22.04 36.87
CA GLY A 447 -0.67 -21.62 35.53
C GLY A 447 0.24 -22.63 34.81
N GLY A 448 0.31 -23.86 35.30
CA GLY A 448 1.10 -24.94 34.71
C GLY A 448 0.51 -25.46 33.40
N GLY A 449 1.37 -25.85 32.47
CA GLY A 449 0.94 -26.48 31.22
C GLY A 449 0.61 -27.97 31.39
N PHE A 450 -0.37 -28.45 30.65
CA PHE A 450 -0.72 -29.88 30.62
C PHE A 450 -0.91 -30.38 29.19
N ILE A 451 -0.25 -31.49 28.88
CA ILE A 451 -0.37 -32.20 27.61
C ILE A 451 -0.76 -33.64 27.91
N TYR A 452 -1.81 -34.11 27.25
CA TYR A 452 -2.20 -35.51 27.31
C TYR A 452 -2.03 -36.15 25.94
N VAL A 453 -1.24 -37.22 25.88
CA VAL A 453 -1.04 -38.05 24.70
C VAL A 453 -1.83 -39.33 24.90
N CYS A 454 -2.90 -39.49 24.12
CA CYS A 454 -3.73 -40.68 24.18
C CYS A 454 -2.97 -41.90 23.65
N GLY A 455 -3.19 -43.06 24.27
CA GLY A 455 -2.65 -44.34 23.80
C GLY A 455 -3.70 -45.44 23.75
N GLU A 456 -3.23 -46.64 23.43
CA GLU A 456 -4.07 -47.81 23.19
C GLU A 456 -4.48 -48.57 24.46
N HIS A 457 -3.88 -48.28 25.63
CA HIS A 457 -4.08 -49.04 26.86
C HIS A 457 -5.20 -48.45 27.73
N ASN A 458 -5.17 -47.14 28.01
CA ASN A 458 -6.15 -46.49 28.88
C ASN A 458 -7.11 -45.60 28.07
N GLY A 459 -6.58 -44.91 27.04
CA GLY A 459 -7.35 -44.03 26.18
C GLY A 459 -7.93 -42.81 26.92
N LEU A 460 -8.65 -41.94 26.21
CA LEU A 460 -9.29 -40.79 26.85
C LEU A 460 -10.52 -41.17 27.69
N GLY A 461 -11.16 -42.31 27.41
CA GLY A 461 -12.34 -42.78 28.12
C GLY A 461 -12.10 -43.01 29.62
N ALA A 462 -10.87 -43.37 30.01
CA ALA A 462 -10.48 -43.54 31.41
C ALA A 462 -10.52 -42.21 32.21
N LEU A 463 -10.44 -41.06 31.53
CA LEU A 463 -10.46 -39.75 32.17
C LEU A 463 -11.89 -39.26 32.47
N VAL A 464 -12.92 -39.88 31.88
CA VAL A 464 -14.32 -39.46 32.05
C VAL A 464 -14.73 -39.52 33.52
N GLY A 465 -15.32 -38.43 34.02
CA GLY A 465 -15.72 -38.30 35.42
C GLY A 465 -14.57 -37.99 36.39
N THR A 466 -13.34 -37.83 35.90
CA THR A 466 -12.17 -37.45 36.72
C THR A 466 -11.90 -35.95 36.63
N PRO A 467 -11.15 -35.36 37.59
CA PRO A 467 -10.72 -33.96 37.50
C PRO A 467 -9.97 -33.63 36.19
N LEU A 468 -9.22 -34.59 35.64
CA LEU A 468 -8.43 -34.39 34.43
C LEU A 468 -9.29 -34.17 33.18
N GLU A 469 -10.51 -34.70 33.14
CA GLU A 469 -11.46 -34.42 32.04
C GLU A 469 -11.68 -32.91 31.90
N ARG A 470 -11.69 -32.15 33.01
CA ARG A 470 -11.94 -30.71 33.00
C ARG A 470 -10.83 -29.93 32.30
N LEU A 471 -9.60 -30.40 32.39
CA LEU A 471 -8.40 -29.77 31.82
C LEU A 471 -8.32 -29.88 30.30
N LEU A 472 -8.88 -30.95 29.73
CA LEU A 472 -8.75 -31.19 28.28
C LEU A 472 -9.69 -30.27 27.47
N PRO A 473 -9.27 -29.73 26.31
CA PRO A 473 -10.07 -28.82 25.49
C PRO A 473 -11.17 -29.54 24.68
N VAL A 474 -11.38 -30.83 24.93
CA VAL A 474 -12.35 -31.68 24.23
C VAL A 474 -13.38 -32.24 25.19
N ARG A 475 -14.55 -32.59 24.66
CA ARG A 475 -15.55 -33.40 25.37
C ARG A 475 -15.23 -34.86 25.13
N LEU A 476 -15.26 -35.65 26.19
CA LEU A 476 -14.93 -37.06 26.15
C LEU A 476 -16.20 -37.91 26.08
N ALA A 477 -16.03 -39.17 25.70
CA ALA A 477 -17.03 -40.21 25.83
C ALA A 477 -16.34 -41.42 26.47
N PRO A 478 -17.06 -42.23 27.27
CA PRO A 478 -16.50 -43.41 27.95
C PRO A 478 -16.32 -44.57 26.95
N LEU A 479 -15.51 -44.35 25.92
CA LEU A 479 -15.18 -45.34 24.91
C LEU A 479 -14.06 -46.24 25.43
N PRO A 480 -14.09 -47.55 25.13
CA PRO A 480 -13.00 -48.43 25.52
C PRO A 480 -11.71 -48.04 24.79
N ALA A 481 -10.58 -48.18 25.48
CA ALA A 481 -9.27 -48.16 24.82
C ALA A 481 -9.14 -49.37 23.88
N GLY A 482 -8.25 -49.28 22.88
CA GLY A 482 -7.95 -50.44 22.06
C GLY A 482 -7.13 -50.17 20.82
N ARG A 483 -6.51 -51.23 20.31
CA ARG A 483 -5.59 -51.25 19.15
C ARG A 483 -6.27 -51.32 17.79
N ARG A 484 -7.55 -50.95 17.67
CA ARG A 484 -8.25 -51.08 16.38
C ARG A 484 -7.65 -50.11 15.38
N ARG A 485 -6.70 -50.60 14.58
CA ARG A 485 -6.08 -49.82 13.52
C ARG A 485 -7.12 -49.40 12.49
N THR A 486 -7.06 -48.14 12.09
CA THR A 486 -7.84 -47.58 11.01
C THR A 486 -7.12 -47.81 9.68
N ALA A 487 -7.79 -47.48 8.57
CA ALA A 487 -7.07 -47.26 7.32
C ALA A 487 -6.00 -46.16 7.53
N PRO A 488 -4.84 -46.23 6.85
CA PRO A 488 -3.82 -45.20 6.96
C PRO A 488 -4.39 -43.86 6.52
N PHE A 489 -4.20 -42.82 7.33
CA PHE A 489 -4.66 -41.47 7.03
C PHE A 489 -3.56 -40.46 7.32
N ARG A 490 -3.66 -39.28 6.71
CA ARG A 490 -2.79 -38.14 7.00
C ARG A 490 -3.65 -37.04 7.61
N PRO A 491 -3.33 -36.57 8.83
CA PRO A 491 -4.01 -35.42 9.42
C PRO A 491 -3.99 -34.21 8.49
N LEU A 492 -5.10 -33.48 8.42
CA LEU A 492 -5.16 -32.20 7.73
C LEU A 492 -5.00 -31.06 8.73
N LEU A 493 -4.09 -30.14 8.42
CA LEU A 493 -3.97 -28.90 9.19
C LEU A 493 -5.15 -27.97 8.92
N THR A 494 -5.79 -27.52 9.99
CA THR A 494 -6.80 -26.45 9.97
C THR A 494 -6.16 -25.10 9.59
N PRO A 495 -6.93 -24.07 9.24
CA PRO A 495 -6.39 -22.72 9.00
C PRO A 495 -5.54 -22.20 10.16
N GLU A 496 -5.95 -22.52 11.39
CA GLU A 496 -5.28 -22.23 12.65
C GLU A 496 -3.97 -23.02 12.76
N GLY A 497 -4.02 -24.34 12.57
CA GLY A 497 -2.86 -25.22 12.61
C GLY A 497 -1.78 -24.85 11.60
N ARG A 498 -2.16 -24.39 10.40
CA ARG A 498 -1.18 -23.93 9.38
C ARG A 498 -0.37 -22.71 9.82
N LYS A 499 -0.91 -21.89 10.71
CA LYS A 499 -0.24 -20.70 11.27
C LYS A 499 0.46 -21.01 12.59
N HIS A 500 0.09 -22.10 13.26
CA HIS A 500 0.58 -22.44 14.57
C HIS A 500 2.07 -22.84 14.54
N PRO A 501 2.94 -22.30 15.42
CA PRO A 501 4.38 -22.58 15.42
C PRO A 501 4.75 -24.06 15.58
N VAL A 502 3.92 -24.86 16.26
CA VAL A 502 4.15 -26.30 16.50
C VAL A 502 4.28 -27.12 15.22
N PHE A 503 3.74 -26.62 14.10
CA PHE A 503 3.72 -27.31 12.80
C PHE A 503 4.63 -26.65 11.76
N ARG A 504 5.54 -25.78 12.20
CA ARG A 504 6.50 -25.05 11.37
C ARG A 504 7.88 -25.73 11.42
N PHE A 505 8.10 -26.70 10.54
CA PHE A 505 9.38 -27.41 10.37
C PHE A 505 10.37 -26.68 9.45
N ALA A 506 9.87 -25.82 8.56
CA ALA A 506 10.67 -24.98 7.69
C ALA A 506 10.12 -23.56 7.61
N SER A 507 10.98 -22.60 7.28
CA SER A 507 10.63 -21.18 7.20
C SER A 507 9.85 -20.81 5.95
N SER A 508 10.00 -21.56 4.85
CA SER A 508 9.18 -21.42 3.65
C SER A 508 7.88 -22.23 3.75
N ASP A 509 6.75 -21.62 3.42
CA ASP A 509 5.46 -22.32 3.36
C ASP A 509 5.51 -23.51 2.39
N ALA A 510 6.22 -23.37 1.26
CA ALA A 510 6.32 -24.42 0.26
C ALA A 510 7.18 -25.60 0.75
N GLU A 511 8.28 -25.31 1.45
CA GLU A 511 9.13 -26.34 2.04
C GLU A 511 8.46 -27.03 3.23
N ASN A 512 7.79 -26.25 4.08
CA ASN A 512 7.05 -26.78 5.21
C ASN A 512 5.96 -27.76 4.75
N ARG A 513 5.22 -27.43 3.68
CA ARG A 513 4.25 -28.34 3.06
C ARG A 513 4.89 -29.63 2.56
N ARG A 514 6.05 -29.55 1.88
CA ARG A 514 6.77 -30.76 1.43
C ARG A 514 7.15 -31.68 2.58
N ILE A 515 7.61 -31.12 3.71
CA ILE A 515 7.92 -31.89 4.92
C ILE A 515 6.65 -32.59 5.43
N TRP A 516 5.54 -31.86 5.57
CA TRP A 516 4.24 -32.43 5.95
C TRP A 516 3.78 -33.57 5.04
N ASP A 517 3.89 -33.38 3.72
CA ASP A 517 3.51 -34.38 2.73
C ASP A 517 4.40 -35.64 2.81
N SER A 518 5.63 -35.51 3.32
CA SER A 518 6.59 -36.62 3.48
C SER A 518 6.45 -37.41 4.79
N LEU A 519 5.74 -36.89 5.80
CA LEU A 519 5.62 -37.57 7.10
C LEU A 519 4.94 -38.95 6.94
N PRO A 520 5.17 -39.93 7.81
CA PRO A 520 4.41 -41.18 7.77
C PRO A 520 2.90 -40.96 8.03
N PRO A 521 2.01 -41.79 7.45
CA PRO A 521 0.60 -41.75 7.80
C PRO A 521 0.36 -42.27 9.22
N PHE A 522 -0.77 -41.88 9.79
CA PHE A 522 -1.27 -42.37 11.07
C PHE A 522 -2.15 -43.61 10.81
N PHE A 523 -2.17 -44.53 11.79
CA PHE A 523 -2.91 -45.80 11.69
C PHE A 523 -3.96 -45.95 12.80
N TRP A 524 -4.11 -44.93 13.64
CA TRP A 524 -4.96 -44.96 14.80
C TRP A 524 -5.23 -43.53 15.27
N PHE A 525 -6.43 -43.29 15.80
CA PHE A 525 -6.80 -42.08 16.54
C PHE A 525 -7.86 -42.44 17.57
N TYR A 526 -8.05 -41.55 18.56
CA TYR A 526 -9.09 -41.70 19.56
C TYR A 526 -10.22 -40.68 19.32
N PRO A 527 -11.46 -41.09 19.05
CA PRO A 527 -12.55 -40.16 18.77
C PRO A 527 -12.99 -39.40 20.03
N VAL A 528 -13.24 -38.10 19.85
CA VAL A 528 -13.78 -37.21 20.89
C VAL A 528 -15.23 -36.84 20.59
N SER A 529 -16.04 -36.58 21.62
CA SER A 529 -17.48 -36.30 21.48
C SER A 529 -17.78 -34.85 21.08
N GLY A 530 -16.78 -33.98 21.11
CA GLY A 530 -16.87 -32.60 20.65
C GLY A 530 -15.78 -31.71 21.25
N LEU A 531 -15.90 -30.41 21.01
CA LEU A 531 -14.99 -29.40 21.55
C LEU A 531 -15.61 -28.69 22.75
N LYS A 532 -14.76 -28.22 23.68
CA LYS A 532 -15.18 -27.26 24.70
C LYS A 532 -15.09 -25.83 24.15
N PRO A 533 -15.88 -24.88 24.70
CA PRO A 533 -15.76 -23.47 24.33
C PRO A 533 -14.32 -22.96 24.51
N GLY A 534 -13.82 -22.21 23.53
CA GLY A 534 -12.45 -21.67 23.55
C GLY A 534 -11.36 -22.65 23.10
N ALA A 535 -11.71 -23.89 22.73
CA ALA A 535 -10.76 -24.83 22.14
C ALA A 535 -10.44 -24.46 20.68
N GLU A 536 -9.15 -24.54 20.33
CA GLU A 536 -8.66 -24.37 18.97
C GLU A 536 -8.20 -25.73 18.43
N VAL A 537 -8.71 -26.11 17.26
CA VAL A 537 -8.32 -27.37 16.60
C VAL A 537 -7.21 -27.10 15.62
N LEU A 538 -6.08 -27.78 15.78
CA LEU A 538 -4.91 -27.58 14.90
C LEU A 538 -4.81 -28.63 13.80
N MET A 539 -5.32 -29.85 14.05
CA MET A 539 -5.36 -30.96 13.09
C MET A 539 -6.71 -31.65 13.11
N VAL A 540 -7.15 -32.16 11.97
CA VAL A 540 -8.37 -32.97 11.84
C VAL A 540 -8.11 -34.24 11.04
N HIS A 541 -8.89 -35.29 11.34
CA HIS A 541 -8.97 -36.48 10.52
C HIS A 541 -9.57 -36.14 9.15
N PRO A 542 -9.03 -36.65 8.02
CA PRO A 542 -9.45 -36.22 6.68
C PRO A 542 -10.84 -36.73 6.23
N ALA A 543 -11.39 -37.75 6.88
CA ALA A 543 -12.55 -38.48 6.34
C ALA A 543 -13.61 -38.92 7.37
N GLU A 544 -13.35 -38.80 8.68
CA GLU A 544 -14.24 -39.32 9.73
C GLU A 544 -14.51 -38.17 10.70
N GLY A 545 -15.77 -37.83 11.00
CA GLY A 545 -16.18 -36.82 11.98
C GLY A 545 -17.51 -36.09 11.64
N PRO A 546 -18.11 -35.32 12.59
CA PRO A 546 -19.46 -34.75 12.44
C PRO A 546 -19.65 -33.75 11.28
N ASP A 547 -18.58 -33.21 10.70
CA ASP A 547 -18.60 -32.31 9.53
C ASP A 547 -17.45 -32.64 8.56
N GLY A 548 -17.03 -33.90 8.50
CA GLY A 548 -15.94 -34.36 7.63
C GLY A 548 -14.55 -34.40 8.28
N GLY A 549 -14.43 -34.22 9.60
CA GLY A 549 -13.16 -34.47 10.31
C GLY A 549 -13.22 -34.38 11.84
N TYR A 550 -12.79 -35.43 12.54
CA TYR A 550 -12.59 -35.47 13.98
C TYR A 550 -11.37 -34.61 14.35
N PRO A 551 -11.45 -33.80 15.41
CA PRO A 551 -10.26 -33.17 16.00
C PRO A 551 -9.25 -34.23 16.43
N LEU A 552 -7.97 -34.00 16.13
CA LEU A 552 -6.83 -34.87 16.48
C LEU A 552 -5.90 -34.22 17.50
#